data_AF-A0A1H9HDT4-F1
#
_entry.id   AF-A0A1H9HDT4-F1
#
_cell.length_a   1.000
_cell.length_b   1.000
_cell.length_c   1.000
_cell.angle_alpha   90.00
_cell.angle_beta   90.00
_cell.angle_gamma   90.00
#
_symmetry.space_group_name_H-M   'P 1'
#
loop_
_entity.id
_entity.type
_entity.pdbx_description
1 polymer ?
#
loop_
_entity_poly.entity_id
_entity_poly.type
_entity_poly.pdbx_seq_one_letter_code
_entity_poly.pdbx_strand_id
1 'polypeptide(L)'
;MIEFLVDYRTESLPSEAFKKGEQVTREETSERYFVGRGLAAYVIDGKLVDANHLPIVTDTVVVEVVRPGERRADLAVRAGEVMTDQPPRATSGPGAPFVEAAAGVEGAPAVVLEAEIERLKAALATGNDLFRDMNSSHEEKATSLLADIDRLRKDNADLLEARDRAANDLTELRTQHDDIVNEYKSAREELDKRDDRIASLEAQLTPVRQAGDGSKDDEQPAKTGKTKG
;
A
#
# COMPACT_ATOMS: atom_id res chain seq x y z
N MET A 1 9.77 -11.03 14.87
CA MET A 1 8.87 -11.76 15.80
C MET A 1 7.44 -11.57 15.32
N ILE A 2 6.67 -12.65 15.25
CA ILE A 2 5.31 -12.65 14.74
C ILE A 2 4.34 -13.24 15.75
N GLU A 3 3.07 -12.84 15.69
CA GLU A 3 1.95 -13.43 16.44
C GLU A 3 0.95 -14.04 15.47
N PHE A 4 0.56 -15.30 15.68
CA PHE A 4 -0.43 -15.97 14.84
C PHE A 4 -1.84 -15.42 15.08
N LEU A 5 -2.53 -15.03 14.01
CA LEU A 5 -3.88 -14.47 14.09
C LEU A 5 -4.97 -15.56 14.08
N VAL A 6 -4.59 -16.77 13.66
CA VAL A 6 -5.44 -17.96 13.53
C VAL A 6 -4.67 -19.21 13.95
N ASP A 7 -5.38 -20.26 14.33
CA ASP A 7 -4.76 -21.58 14.52
C ASP A 7 -4.24 -22.08 13.16
N TYR A 8 -2.96 -22.44 13.09
CA TYR A 8 -2.31 -22.83 11.84
C TYR A 8 -1.41 -24.04 12.04
N ARG A 9 -1.41 -24.97 11.08
CA ARG A 9 -0.52 -26.13 11.04
C ARG A 9 0.27 -26.12 9.74
N THR A 10 1.59 -26.20 9.83
CA THR A 10 2.45 -26.25 8.65
C THR A 10 2.31 -27.59 7.93
N GLU A 11 2.45 -27.55 6.61
CA GLU A 11 2.50 -28.74 5.75
C GLU A 11 3.91 -29.34 5.65
N SER A 12 4.87 -28.83 6.45
CA SER A 12 6.23 -29.35 6.52
C SER A 12 6.31 -30.71 7.22
N LEU A 13 7.37 -31.47 6.94
CA LEU A 13 7.74 -32.67 7.69
C LEU A 13 9.06 -32.38 8.44
N PRO A 14 9.04 -32.28 9.79
CA PRO A 14 7.91 -32.45 10.69
C PRO A 14 6.92 -31.27 10.64
N SER A 15 5.64 -31.56 10.93
CA SER A 15 4.58 -30.55 10.96
C SER A 15 4.61 -29.80 12.28
N GLU A 16 4.51 -28.49 12.23
CA GLU A 16 4.45 -27.60 13.38
C GLU A 16 3.03 -27.02 13.48
N ALA A 17 2.52 -26.86 14.70
CA ALA A 17 1.20 -26.31 14.95
C ALA A 17 1.33 -25.07 15.84
N PHE A 18 0.65 -24.00 15.45
CA PHE A 18 0.62 -22.71 16.15
C PHE A 18 -0.82 -22.37 16.49
N LYS A 19 -1.01 -21.77 17.67
CA LYS A 19 -2.32 -21.30 18.11
C LYS A 19 -2.47 -19.81 17.84
N LYS A 20 -3.72 -19.37 17.70
CA LYS A 20 -4.07 -17.95 17.70
C LYS A 20 -3.53 -17.27 18.98
N GLY A 21 -2.84 -16.16 18.81
CA GLY A 21 -2.19 -15.38 19.88
C GLY A 21 -0.80 -15.89 20.26
N GLU A 22 -0.30 -16.95 19.63
CA GLU A 22 1.04 -17.47 19.93
C GLU A 22 2.11 -16.60 19.25
N GLN A 23 3.03 -16.07 20.06
CA GLN A 23 4.17 -15.28 19.59
C GLN A 23 5.39 -16.18 19.36
N VAL A 24 5.92 -16.15 18.15
CA VAL A 24 7.04 -16.98 17.75
C VAL A 24 8.12 -16.12 17.09
N THR A 25 9.38 -16.38 17.43
CA THR A 25 10.54 -15.77 16.75
C THR A 25 11.01 -16.72 15.66
N ARG A 26 11.08 -16.24 14.42
CA ARG A 26 11.42 -17.03 13.23
C ARG A 26 12.44 -16.30 12.37
N GLU A 27 13.01 -17.00 11.39
CA GLU A 27 13.80 -16.35 10.35
C GLU A 27 12.93 -15.42 9.50
N GLU A 28 13.51 -14.31 9.06
CA GLU A 28 12.81 -13.21 8.37
C GLU A 28 12.00 -13.67 7.14
N THR A 29 12.51 -14.67 6.42
CA THR A 29 11.83 -15.28 5.26
C THR A 29 10.56 -16.02 5.65
N SER A 30 10.58 -16.73 6.79
CA SER A 30 9.43 -17.43 7.34
C SER A 30 8.43 -16.45 7.95
N GLU A 31 8.90 -15.39 8.60
CA GLU A 31 8.03 -14.31 9.11
C GLU A 31 7.25 -13.66 7.97
N ARG A 32 7.94 -13.26 6.89
CA ARG A 32 7.30 -12.71 5.68
C ARG A 32 6.29 -13.67 5.05
N TYR A 33 6.56 -14.98 5.06
CA TYR A 33 5.64 -15.98 4.52
C TYR A 33 4.30 -16.01 5.28
N PHE A 34 4.34 -16.06 6.61
CA PHE A 34 3.12 -16.13 7.41
C PHE A 34 2.37 -14.79 7.44
N VAL A 35 3.10 -13.68 7.57
CA VAL A 35 2.49 -12.35 7.59
C VAL A 35 1.93 -11.97 6.23
N GLY A 36 2.64 -12.27 5.14
CA GLY A 36 2.17 -12.01 3.77
C GLY A 36 0.93 -12.81 3.37
N ARG A 37 0.66 -13.94 4.06
CA ARG A 37 -0.56 -14.74 3.89
C ARG A 37 -1.67 -14.37 4.87
N GLY A 38 -1.46 -13.38 5.74
CA GLY A 38 -2.42 -12.98 6.77
C GLY A 38 -2.62 -14.03 7.87
N LEU A 39 -1.71 -15.00 8.00
CA LEU A 39 -1.76 -16.05 9.04
C LEU A 39 -1.19 -15.54 10.37
N ALA A 40 -0.28 -14.58 10.29
CA ALA A 40 0.38 -13.95 11.43
C ALA A 40 0.52 -12.44 11.21
N ALA A 41 0.90 -11.72 12.27
CA ALA A 41 1.18 -10.30 12.26
C ALA A 41 2.56 -10.04 12.88
N TYR A 42 3.24 -8.96 12.48
CA TYR A 42 4.43 -8.52 13.21
C TYR A 42 4.02 -7.91 14.54
N VAL A 43 4.81 -8.20 15.58
CA VAL A 43 4.66 -7.55 16.89
C VAL A 43 5.70 -6.44 16.97
N ILE A 44 5.26 -5.18 16.86
CA ILE A 44 6.12 -3.99 16.95
C ILE A 44 5.58 -3.11 18.06
N ASP A 45 6.40 -2.82 19.08
CA ASP A 45 6.03 -2.01 20.24
C ASP A 45 4.72 -2.48 20.94
N GLY A 46 4.52 -3.80 20.99
CA GLY A 46 3.32 -4.41 21.57
C GLY A 46 2.05 -4.26 20.71
N LYS A 47 2.16 -3.78 19.47
CA LYS A 47 1.06 -3.66 18.51
C LYS A 47 1.22 -4.68 17.39
N LEU A 48 0.09 -5.23 16.96
CA LEU A 48 0.02 -6.14 15.81
C LEU A 48 -0.07 -5.32 14.54
N VAL A 49 0.85 -5.55 13.61
CA VAL A 49 0.86 -4.90 12.30
C VAL A 49 0.96 -5.92 11.18
N ASP A 50 0.41 -5.57 10.02
CA ASP A 50 0.40 -6.44 8.83
C ASP A 50 1.73 -6.39 8.04
N ALA A 51 1.77 -7.03 6.88
CA ALA A 51 2.94 -7.05 6.00
C ALA A 51 3.38 -5.64 5.54
N ASN A 52 2.46 -4.68 5.53
CA ASN A 52 2.67 -3.29 5.15
C ASN A 52 2.88 -2.37 6.36
N HIS A 53 3.05 -2.94 7.56
CA HIS A 53 3.20 -2.21 8.82
C HIS A 53 1.96 -1.37 9.19
N LEU A 54 0.79 -1.75 8.69
CA LEU A 54 -0.47 -1.14 9.09
C LEU A 54 -1.03 -1.85 10.34
N PRO A 55 -1.58 -1.10 11.32
CA PRO A 55 -2.09 -1.69 12.54
C PRO A 55 -3.30 -2.60 12.27
N ILE A 56 -3.26 -3.80 12.82
CA ILE A 56 -4.36 -4.77 12.75
C ILE A 56 -5.23 -4.59 14.00
N VAL A 57 -6.46 -4.15 13.79
CA VAL A 57 -7.48 -4.11 14.86
C VAL A 57 -8.05 -5.51 15.00
N THR A 58 -7.58 -6.27 15.99
CA THR A 58 -8.16 -7.56 16.33
C THR A 58 -9.39 -7.34 17.20
N ASP A 59 -10.56 -7.18 16.58
CA ASP A 59 -11.82 -7.23 17.30
C ASP A 59 -11.94 -8.61 17.96
N THR A 60 -11.80 -8.64 19.28
CA THR A 60 -12.12 -9.81 20.08
C THR A 60 -13.63 -9.93 20.06
N VAL A 61 -14.16 -10.68 19.10
CA VAL A 61 -15.56 -11.09 19.11
C VAL A 61 -15.76 -11.98 20.33
N VAL A 62 -16.22 -11.39 21.42
CA VAL A 62 -16.74 -12.11 22.58
C VAL A 62 -18.01 -12.79 22.10
N VAL A 63 -17.90 -14.06 21.73
CA VAL A 63 -19.08 -14.90 21.48
C VAL A 63 -19.73 -15.14 22.84
N GLU A 64 -20.67 -14.27 23.21
CA GLU A 64 -21.55 -14.51 24.34
C GLU A 64 -22.40 -15.75 24.01
N VAL A 65 -22.07 -16.88 24.65
CA VAL A 65 -22.82 -18.13 24.50
C VAL A 65 -24.16 -17.95 25.19
N VAL A 66 -25.14 -17.46 24.43
CA VAL A 66 -26.55 -17.41 24.88
C VAL A 66 -27.05 -18.84 25.00
N ARG A 67 -27.33 -19.27 26.23
CA ARG A 67 -28.00 -20.56 26.46
C ARG A 67 -29.43 -20.49 25.91
N PRO A 68 -29.95 -21.55 25.28
CA PRO A 68 -31.31 -21.54 24.74
C PRO A 68 -32.33 -21.38 25.88
N GLY A 69 -32.90 -20.19 26.05
CA GLY A 69 -33.98 -19.99 27.02
C GLY A 69 -34.32 -18.55 27.41
N GLU A 70 -33.39 -17.59 27.36
CA GLU A 70 -33.58 -16.40 28.21
C GLU A 70 -34.14 -15.11 27.59
N ARG A 71 -34.19 -14.88 26.27
CA ARG A 71 -34.73 -13.60 25.76
C ARG A 71 -35.48 -13.71 24.42
N ARG A 72 -36.71 -14.23 24.46
CA ARG A 72 -37.66 -14.13 23.33
C ARG A 72 -38.44 -12.80 23.27
N ALA A 73 -38.19 -11.85 24.17
CA ALA A 73 -39.03 -10.65 24.29
C ALA A 73 -38.40 -9.32 23.82
N ASP A 74 -37.06 -9.20 23.73
CA ASP A 74 -36.44 -7.86 23.66
C ASP A 74 -35.78 -7.46 22.32
N LEU A 75 -35.88 -8.27 21.26
CA LEU A 75 -35.24 -7.98 19.96
C LEU A 75 -36.22 -7.64 18.82
N ALA A 76 -37.48 -7.33 19.13
CA ALA A 76 -38.46 -6.89 18.15
C ALA A 76 -38.34 -5.41 17.74
N VAL A 77 -37.35 -4.65 18.25
CA VAL A 77 -37.24 -3.20 17.99
C VAL A 77 -35.79 -2.80 17.68
N ARG A 78 -35.26 -3.28 16.55
CA ARG A 78 -34.34 -2.47 15.72
C ARG A 78 -34.24 -3.06 14.33
N ALA A 79 -35.27 -2.76 13.54
CA ALA A 79 -35.24 -2.89 12.10
C ALA A 79 -34.19 -1.95 11.50
N GLY A 80 -33.50 -2.42 10.46
CA GLY A 80 -32.81 -1.59 9.49
C GLY A 80 -31.29 -1.56 9.64
N GLU A 81 -30.61 -2.57 9.12
CA GLU A 81 -29.42 -2.40 8.28
C GLU A 81 -29.07 -3.74 7.61
N VAL A 82 -29.03 -3.71 6.28
CA VAL A 82 -28.75 -4.86 5.42
C VAL A 82 -27.24 -4.96 5.30
N MET A 83 -26.62 -5.94 5.97
CA MET A 83 -25.25 -6.36 5.64
C MET A 83 -25.30 -7.54 4.68
N THR A 84 -25.13 -7.22 3.41
CA THR A 84 -24.59 -8.13 2.39
C THR A 84 -23.12 -8.40 2.71
N ASP A 85 -22.63 -9.61 2.42
CA ASP A 85 -21.23 -10.09 2.54
C ASP A 85 -20.88 -10.95 3.76
N GLN A 86 -21.76 -11.90 4.11
CA GLN A 86 -21.29 -13.21 4.58
C GLN A 86 -21.56 -14.25 3.48
N PRO A 87 -20.58 -15.11 3.11
CA PRO A 87 -20.92 -16.31 2.36
C PRO A 87 -21.94 -17.08 3.20
N PRO A 88 -23.03 -17.59 2.60
CA PRO A 88 -24.02 -18.34 3.36
C PRO A 88 -23.29 -19.51 4.01
N ARG A 89 -23.13 -19.45 5.35
CA ARG A 89 -22.89 -20.66 6.12
C ARG A 89 -24.01 -21.59 5.73
N ALA A 90 -23.67 -22.79 5.29
CA ALA A 90 -24.64 -23.86 5.12
C ALA A 90 -25.35 -24.02 6.47
N THR A 91 -26.50 -23.35 6.61
CA THR A 91 -27.46 -23.64 7.65
C THR A 91 -27.89 -25.05 7.32
N SER A 92 -27.53 -25.98 8.20
CA SER A 92 -28.03 -27.35 8.19
C SER A 92 -29.50 -27.32 7.78
N GLY A 93 -29.78 -27.75 6.55
CA GLY A 93 -31.14 -28.00 6.09
C GLY A 93 -31.82 -28.95 7.08
N PRO A 94 -33.16 -28.91 7.14
CA PRO A 94 -33.94 -29.55 8.19
C PRO A 94 -33.46 -30.97 8.35
N GLY A 95 -32.98 -31.30 9.56
CA GLY A 95 -32.56 -32.66 9.89
C GLY A 95 -33.66 -33.59 9.43
N ALA A 96 -33.38 -34.39 8.40
CA ALA A 96 -34.21 -35.53 8.09
C ALA A 96 -34.28 -36.31 9.40
N PRO A 97 -35.48 -36.55 9.98
CA PRO A 97 -35.56 -37.42 11.14
C PRO A 97 -34.89 -38.72 10.71
N PHE A 98 -33.84 -39.09 11.44
CA PHE A 98 -33.32 -40.44 11.42
C PHE A 98 -34.48 -41.30 11.93
N VAL A 99 -35.33 -41.74 11.01
CA VAL A 99 -36.28 -42.81 11.30
C VAL A 99 -35.43 -44.06 11.28
N GLU A 100 -34.92 -44.39 12.46
CA GLU A 100 -34.49 -45.74 12.79
C GLU A 100 -35.55 -46.69 12.22
N ALA A 101 -35.12 -47.61 11.35
CA ALA A 101 -36.02 -48.53 10.68
C ALA A 101 -36.90 -49.19 11.75
N ALA A 102 -38.17 -48.79 11.79
CA ALA A 102 -39.14 -49.42 12.66
C ALA A 102 -39.16 -50.89 12.27
N ALA A 103 -38.58 -51.73 13.13
CA ALA A 103 -38.72 -53.16 13.06
C ALA A 103 -40.21 -53.47 13.04
N GLY A 104 -40.73 -53.89 11.89
CA GLY A 104 -42.06 -54.48 11.76
C GLY A 104 -43.11 -53.62 11.07
N VAL A 105 -42.94 -53.34 9.77
CA VAL A 105 -44.05 -53.39 8.81
C VAL A 105 -43.50 -53.91 7.48
N GLU A 106 -43.82 -55.16 7.14
CA GLU A 106 -43.64 -55.68 5.78
C GLU A 106 -44.58 -54.93 4.82
N GLY A 107 -44.11 -53.81 4.28
CA GLY A 107 -44.62 -53.30 3.01
C GLY A 107 -44.07 -54.16 1.89
N ALA A 108 -44.91 -54.54 0.91
CA ALA A 108 -44.47 -55.33 -0.24
C ALA A 108 -43.18 -54.71 -0.83
N PRO A 109 -42.16 -55.51 -1.20
CA PRO A 109 -40.83 -55.03 -1.60
C PRO A 109 -40.84 -53.98 -2.71
N ALA A 110 -41.90 -53.95 -3.54
CA ALA A 110 -42.14 -52.91 -4.55
C ALA A 110 -42.29 -51.50 -3.94
N VAL A 111 -42.99 -51.35 -2.81
CA VAL A 111 -43.26 -50.04 -2.17
C VAL A 111 -41.97 -49.44 -1.59
N VAL A 112 -41.11 -50.28 -1.04
CA VAL A 112 -39.80 -49.85 -0.52
C VAL A 112 -38.87 -49.40 -1.66
N LEU A 113 -38.88 -50.12 -2.78
CA LEU A 113 -38.11 -49.77 -3.98
C LEU A 113 -38.61 -48.47 -4.62
N GLU A 114 -39.93 -48.27 -4.69
CA GLU A 114 -40.52 -47.03 -5.20
C GLU A 114 -40.15 -45.81 -4.35
N ALA A 115 -40.20 -45.94 -3.02
CA ALA A 115 -39.78 -44.87 -2.11
C ALA A 115 -38.28 -44.52 -2.27
N GLU A 116 -37.42 -45.53 -2.44
CA GLU A 116 -35.99 -45.30 -2.67
C GLU A 116 -35.72 -44.68 -4.05
N ILE A 117 -36.47 -45.06 -5.09
CA ILE A 117 -36.39 -44.42 -6.41
C ILE A 117 -36.76 -42.94 -6.33
N GLU A 118 -37.85 -42.59 -5.63
CA GLU A 118 -38.24 -41.19 -5.47
C GLU A 118 -37.22 -40.39 -4.65
N ARG A 119 -36.63 -41.01 -3.61
CA ARG A 119 -35.50 -40.42 -2.87
C ARG A 119 -34.30 -40.15 -3.77
N LEU A 120 -33.91 -41.13 -4.59
CA LEU A 120 -32.79 -40.99 -5.52
C LEU A 120 -33.07 -39.93 -6.59
N LYS A 121 -34.29 -39.83 -7.13
CA LYS A 121 -34.68 -38.76 -8.06
C LYS A 121 -34.58 -37.38 -7.42
N ALA A 122 -35.07 -37.23 -6.19
CA ALA A 122 -34.97 -35.96 -5.46
C ALA A 122 -33.50 -35.57 -5.18
N ALA A 123 -32.67 -36.54 -4.79
CA ALA A 123 -31.24 -36.33 -4.60
C ALA A 123 -30.53 -35.94 -5.92
N LEU A 124 -30.91 -36.56 -7.04
CA LEU A 124 -30.33 -36.28 -8.36
C LEU A 124 -30.76 -34.91 -8.89
N ALA A 125 -32.01 -34.51 -8.67
CA ALA A 125 -32.48 -33.15 -8.98
C ALA A 125 -31.69 -32.09 -8.17
N THR A 126 -31.59 -32.29 -6.85
CA THR A 126 -30.83 -31.41 -5.97
C THR A 126 -29.35 -31.31 -6.39
N GLY A 127 -28.75 -32.45 -6.75
CA GLY A 127 -27.38 -32.49 -7.25
C GLY A 127 -27.19 -31.71 -8.54
N ASN A 128 -28.11 -31.87 -9.51
CA ASN A 128 -28.07 -31.14 -10.78
C ASN A 128 -28.22 -29.63 -10.59
N ASP A 129 -29.09 -29.19 -9.69
CA ASP A 129 -29.26 -27.77 -9.38
C ASP A 129 -27.98 -27.19 -8.77
N LEU A 130 -27.36 -27.91 -7.82
CA LEU A 130 -26.07 -27.50 -7.24
C LEU A 130 -24.96 -27.42 -8.30
N PHE A 131 -24.87 -28.39 -9.22
CA PHE A 131 -23.90 -28.35 -10.31
C PHE A 131 -24.13 -27.15 -11.23
N ARG A 132 -25.39 -26.79 -11.50
CA ARG A 132 -25.74 -25.63 -12.31
C ARG A 132 -25.30 -24.33 -11.63
N ASP A 133 -25.63 -24.17 -10.35
CA ASP A 133 -25.26 -22.99 -9.56
C ASP A 133 -23.74 -22.84 -9.46
N MET A 134 -23.03 -23.94 -9.22
CA MET A 134 -21.56 -23.95 -9.21
C MET A 134 -20.99 -23.54 -10.57
N ASN A 135 -21.54 -24.07 -11.67
CA ASN A 135 -21.06 -23.75 -13.01
C ASN A 135 -21.30 -22.27 -13.34
N SER A 136 -22.48 -21.74 -13.03
CA SER A 136 -22.76 -20.30 -13.18
C SER A 136 -21.83 -19.43 -12.34
N SER A 137 -21.59 -19.80 -11.07
CA SER A 137 -20.64 -19.09 -10.21
C SER A 137 -19.21 -19.12 -10.75
N HIS A 138 -18.79 -20.23 -11.36
CA HIS A 138 -17.46 -20.35 -11.97
C HIS A 138 -17.33 -19.48 -13.22
N GLU A 139 -18.36 -19.43 -14.06
CA GLU A 139 -18.41 -18.57 -15.25
C GLU A 139 -18.36 -17.08 -14.87
N GLU A 140 -19.11 -16.67 -13.85
CA GLU A 140 -19.07 -15.31 -13.31
C GLU A 140 -17.68 -14.94 -12.76
N LYS A 141 -17.04 -15.85 -12.00
CA LYS A 141 -15.68 -15.62 -11.51
C LYS A 141 -14.66 -15.54 -12.65
N ALA A 142 -14.78 -16.41 -13.66
CA ALA A 142 -13.88 -16.40 -14.81
C ALA A 142 -13.98 -15.08 -15.59
N THR A 143 -15.20 -14.60 -15.83
CA THR A 143 -15.42 -13.31 -16.50
C THR A 143 -14.90 -12.12 -15.68
N SER A 144 -15.11 -12.11 -14.37
CA SER A 144 -14.53 -11.08 -13.48
C SER A 144 -13.01 -11.08 -13.53
N LEU A 145 -12.38 -12.25 -13.43
CA LEU A 145 -10.91 -12.37 -13.46
C LEU A 145 -10.32 -11.90 -14.79
N LEU A 146 -10.98 -12.20 -15.92
CA LEU A 146 -10.57 -11.69 -17.23
C LEU A 146 -10.62 -10.16 -17.28
N ALA A 147 -11.71 -9.56 -16.79
CA ALA A 147 -11.83 -8.10 -16.73
C ALA A 147 -10.74 -7.46 -15.84
N ASP A 148 -10.40 -8.08 -14.72
CA ASP A 148 -9.34 -7.61 -13.83
C ASP A 148 -7.95 -7.76 -14.47
N ILE A 149 -7.69 -8.85 -15.19
CA ILE A 149 -6.45 -9.03 -15.96
C ILE A 149 -6.30 -7.94 -17.01
N ASP A 150 -7.37 -7.60 -17.73
CA ASP A 150 -7.33 -6.57 -18.75
C ASP A 150 -7.12 -5.16 -18.17
N ARG A 151 -7.73 -4.87 -17.01
CA ARG A 151 -7.44 -3.63 -16.26
C ARG A 151 -5.98 -3.58 -15.82
N LEU A 152 -5.46 -4.64 -15.19
CA LEU A 152 -4.07 -4.69 -14.74
C LEU A 152 -3.07 -4.57 -15.89
N ARG A 153 -3.39 -5.13 -17.07
CA ARG A 153 -2.56 -4.96 -18.26
C ARG A 153 -2.53 -3.51 -18.74
N LYS A 154 -3.69 -2.85 -18.75
CA LYS A 154 -3.79 -1.44 -19.12
C LYS A 154 -3.03 -0.56 -18.12
N ASP A 155 -3.26 -0.74 -16.82
CA ASP A 155 -2.61 0.05 -15.78
C ASP A 155 -1.08 -0.13 -15.83
N ASN A 156 -0.59 -1.35 -16.08
CA ASN A 156 0.84 -1.58 -16.26
C ASN A 156 1.41 -0.87 -17.50
N ALA A 157 0.66 -0.82 -18.62
CA ALA A 157 1.10 -0.09 -19.80
C ALA A 157 1.19 1.42 -19.51
N ASP A 158 0.16 1.98 -18.88
CA ASP A 158 0.12 3.40 -18.51
C ASP A 158 1.26 3.77 -17.54
N LEU A 159 1.57 2.89 -16.57
CA LEU A 159 2.68 3.07 -15.63
C LEU A 159 4.05 3.01 -16.33
N LEU A 160 4.23 2.12 -17.31
CA LEU A 160 5.47 2.06 -18.08
C LEU A 160 5.68 3.33 -18.90
N GLU A 161 4.63 3.84 -19.54
CA GLU A 161 4.71 5.12 -20.25
C GLU A 161 5.02 6.29 -19.31
N ALA A 162 4.38 6.35 -18.14
CA ALA A 162 4.65 7.39 -17.14
C ALA A 162 6.09 7.33 -16.63
N ARG A 163 6.62 6.12 -16.39
CA ARG A 163 8.01 5.90 -16.00
C ARG A 163 8.97 6.42 -17.07
N ASP A 164 8.71 6.10 -18.34
CA ASP A 164 9.60 6.48 -19.44
C ASP A 164 9.60 8.00 -19.67
N ARG A 165 8.43 8.66 -19.54
CA ARG A 165 8.34 10.13 -19.53
C ARG A 165 9.16 10.73 -18.38
N ALA A 166 8.97 10.25 -17.16
CA ALA A 166 9.70 10.76 -16.00
C ALA A 166 11.22 10.55 -16.11
N ALA A 167 11.67 9.46 -16.73
CA ALA A 167 13.09 9.21 -17.00
C ALA A 167 13.67 10.20 -18.02
N ASN A 168 12.90 10.53 -19.06
CA ASN A 168 13.29 11.54 -20.05
C ASN A 168 13.34 12.94 -19.41
N ASP A 169 12.31 13.31 -18.65
CA ASP A 169 12.26 14.60 -17.94
C ASP A 169 13.45 14.75 -16.97
N LEU A 170 13.79 13.69 -16.22
CA LEU A 170 14.95 13.69 -15.33
C LEU A 170 16.27 13.87 -16.10
N THR A 171 16.38 13.29 -17.28
CA THR A 171 17.57 13.41 -18.13
C THR A 171 17.70 14.83 -18.68
N GLU A 172 16.59 15.42 -19.14
CA GLU A 172 16.56 16.80 -19.59
C GLU A 172 16.93 17.77 -18.46
N LEU A 173 16.34 17.59 -17.27
CA LEU A 173 16.61 18.44 -16.11
C LEU A 173 18.08 18.36 -15.65
N ARG A 174 18.71 17.18 -15.76
CA ARG A 174 20.15 17.02 -15.50
C ARG A 174 21.00 17.80 -16.50
N THR A 175 20.67 17.71 -17.79
CA THR A 175 21.36 18.49 -18.83
C THR A 175 21.22 19.99 -18.57
N GLN A 176 20.00 20.47 -18.30
CA GLN A 176 19.76 21.88 -17.97
C GLN A 176 20.54 22.33 -16.73
N HIS A 177 20.59 21.49 -15.70
CA HIS A 177 21.39 21.76 -14.51
C HIS A 177 22.88 21.90 -14.84
N ASP A 178 23.43 20.97 -15.64
CA ASP A 178 24.84 21.00 -16.03
C ASP A 178 25.17 22.22 -16.88
N ASP A 179 24.27 22.62 -17.77
CA ASP A 179 24.39 23.86 -18.56
C ASP A 179 24.43 25.09 -17.65
N ILE A 180 23.50 25.22 -16.70
CA ILE A 180 23.47 26.33 -15.74
C ILE A 180 24.75 26.36 -14.89
N VAL A 181 25.24 25.20 -14.45
CA VAL A 181 26.49 25.12 -13.67
C VAL A 181 27.68 25.61 -14.51
N ASN A 182 27.73 25.27 -15.79
CA ASN A 182 28.79 25.74 -16.69
C ASN A 182 28.67 27.23 -16.97
N GLU A 183 27.47 27.75 -17.22
CA GLU A 183 27.22 29.19 -17.38
C GLU A 183 27.64 29.97 -16.13
N TYR A 184 27.31 29.46 -14.94
CA TYR A 184 27.71 30.08 -13.68
C TYR A 184 29.24 30.14 -13.52
N LYS A 185 29.94 29.05 -13.86
CA LYS A 185 31.42 29.03 -13.82
C LYS A 185 32.01 30.05 -14.79
N SER A 186 31.55 30.09 -16.04
CA SER A 186 32.03 31.05 -17.03
C SER A 186 31.73 32.50 -16.62
N ALA A 187 30.54 32.77 -16.09
CA ALA A 187 30.19 34.10 -15.58
C ALA A 187 31.10 34.52 -14.42
N ARG A 188 31.49 33.59 -13.55
CA ARG A 188 32.39 33.85 -12.44
C ARG A 188 33.82 34.15 -12.91
N GLU A 189 34.33 33.38 -13.87
CA GLU A 189 35.64 33.67 -14.48
C GLU A 189 35.66 35.05 -15.16
N GLU A 190 34.57 35.46 -15.80
CA GLU A 190 34.46 36.80 -16.40
C GLU A 190 34.37 37.91 -15.35
N LEU A 191 33.73 37.67 -14.20
CA LEU A 191 33.73 38.60 -13.07
C LEU A 191 35.15 38.76 -12.50
N ASP A 192 35.86 37.65 -12.26
CA ASP A 192 37.23 37.69 -11.74
C ASP A 192 38.16 38.49 -12.68
N LYS A 193 38.05 38.29 -14.01
CA LYS A 193 38.81 39.09 -15.01
C LYS A 193 38.46 40.57 -14.97
N ARG A 194 37.19 40.91 -14.73
CA ARG A 194 36.74 42.31 -14.63
C ARG A 194 37.26 42.96 -13.36
N ASP A 195 37.26 42.25 -12.25
CA ASP A 195 37.81 42.72 -10.98
C ASP A 195 39.32 42.99 -11.10
N ASP A 196 40.07 42.08 -11.74
CA ASP A 196 41.49 42.28 -12.05
C ASP A 196 41.72 43.53 -12.94
N ARG A 197 40.84 43.72 -13.93
CA ARG A 197 40.91 44.89 -14.82
C ARG A 197 40.60 46.18 -14.08
N ILE A 198 39.61 46.18 -13.18
CA ILE A 198 39.29 47.33 -12.33
C ILE A 198 40.49 47.67 -11.46
N ALA A 199 41.07 46.70 -10.75
CA ALA A 199 42.26 46.90 -9.92
C ALA A 199 43.44 47.49 -10.73
N SER A 200 43.66 46.99 -11.95
CA SER A 200 44.68 47.53 -12.85
C SER A 200 44.41 48.99 -13.26
N LEU A 201 43.15 49.33 -13.57
CA LEU A 201 42.75 50.69 -13.93
C LEU A 201 42.85 51.65 -12.73
N GLU A 202 42.46 51.21 -11.53
CA GLU A 202 42.59 51.98 -10.29
C GLU A 202 44.05 52.29 -9.96
N ALA A 203 44.94 51.31 -10.13
CA ALA A 203 46.39 51.51 -9.98
C ALA A 203 46.94 52.55 -10.98
N GLN A 204 46.46 52.57 -12.23
CA GLN A 204 46.87 53.57 -13.23
C GLN A 204 46.30 54.97 -12.97
N LEU A 205 45.10 55.06 -12.40
CA LEU A 205 44.45 56.34 -12.05
C LEU A 205 45.09 57.04 -10.85
N THR A 206 45.66 56.29 -9.92
CA THR A 206 46.29 56.81 -8.69
C THR A 206 47.37 57.88 -8.97
N PRO A 207 48.40 57.64 -9.81
CA PRO A 207 49.40 58.65 -10.12
C PRO A 207 48.85 59.84 -10.93
N VAL A 208 47.85 59.62 -11.80
CA VAL A 208 47.19 60.70 -12.56
C VAL A 208 46.45 61.66 -11.61
N ARG A 209 45.77 61.12 -10.59
CA ARG A 209 45.11 61.93 -9.56
C ARG A 209 46.09 62.73 -8.71
N GLN A 210 47.23 62.12 -8.35
CA GLN A 210 48.28 62.80 -7.58
C GLN A 210 48.95 63.93 -8.39
N ALA A 211 49.13 63.75 -9.70
CA ALA A 211 49.68 64.79 -10.58
C ALA A 211 48.73 65.98 -10.81
N GLY A 212 47.40 65.76 -10.71
CA GLY A 212 46.39 66.81 -10.85
C GLY A 212 46.20 67.69 -9.61
N ASP A 213 46.60 67.21 -8.43
CA ASP A 213 46.46 67.93 -7.14
C ASP A 213 47.71 68.77 -6.78
N GLY A 214 48.86 68.48 -7.41
CA GLY A 214 50.14 69.15 -7.14
C GLY A 214 50.34 70.54 -7.76
N SER A 215 49.28 71.21 -8.26
CA SER A 215 49.39 72.51 -8.95
C SER A 215 48.81 73.69 -8.15
N LYS A 216 48.93 73.64 -6.82
CA LYS A 216 48.71 74.78 -5.93
C LYS A 216 49.81 74.82 -4.88
N ASP A 217 51.00 75.25 -5.27
CA ASP A 217 52.02 75.81 -4.37
C ASP A 217 53.12 76.47 -5.22
N ASP A 218 52.77 77.55 -5.92
CA ASP A 218 53.74 78.55 -6.40
C ASP A 218 53.43 79.88 -5.69
N GLU A 219 53.74 79.93 -4.39
CA GLU A 219 53.91 81.20 -3.68
C GLU A 219 55.20 81.88 -4.17
N GLN A 220 55.06 82.80 -5.13
CA GLN A 220 56.08 83.80 -5.42
C GLN A 220 56.09 84.87 -4.31
N PRO A 221 57.21 85.16 -3.63
CA PRO A 221 57.33 86.40 -2.88
C PRO A 221 57.67 87.55 -3.84
N ALA A 222 56.67 88.41 -4.07
CA ALA A 222 56.82 89.66 -4.81
C ALA A 222 57.76 90.64 -4.08
N LYS A 223 58.84 91.06 -4.76
CA LYS A 223 59.54 92.30 -4.47
C LYS A 223 58.73 93.49 -5.01
N THR A 224 58.46 94.48 -4.18
CA THR A 224 58.47 95.95 -4.46
C THR A 224 57.91 96.62 -3.18
N GLY A 225 58.67 97.44 -2.46
CA GLY A 225 58.95 98.83 -2.83
C GLY A 225 58.18 99.74 -1.87
N LYS A 226 58.85 100.36 -0.90
CA LYS A 226 58.31 101.53 -0.20
C LYS A 226 59.37 102.62 -0.12
N THR A 227 59.01 103.72 -0.77
CA THR A 227 59.69 104.99 -0.94
C THR A 227 59.68 105.84 0.35
N LYS A 228 60.69 106.72 0.40
CA LYS A 228 60.95 107.89 1.26
C LYS A 228 59.73 108.59 1.90
N GLY A 229 59.98 109.13 3.09
CA GLY A 229 59.19 110.13 3.81
C GLY A 229 59.66 110.22 5.25
#